data_AF-A0AB36R943-F1
#
_entry.id   AF-A0AB36R943-F1
#
_cell.length_a   1.000
_cell.length_b   1.000
_cell.length_c   1.000
_cell.angle_alpha   90.00
_cell.angle_beta   90.00
_cell.angle_gamma   90.00
#
_symmetry.space_group_name_H-M   'P 1'
#
loop_
_entity.id
_entity.type
_entity.pdbx_description
1 polymer ?
#
loop_
_entity_poly.entity_id
_entity_poly.type
_entity_poly.pdbx_seq_one_letter_code
_entity_poly.pdbx_strand_id
1 'polypeptide(L)'
;MNLQGPLRYKVVYTPQKPSIICERGTPRFAGNASGANPKLYIFSRDGVPIYVGATIRSMGARMRDGWKASGENGFYGYRFRHEGSAVDLDVWADVDPVRRRDAGMRSGSDIETIEAEVVYLLRHRTGQWPAYQTEIHFYQSNFEHRREAERVMAHYGL
;
A
#
# COMPACT_ATOMS: atom_id res chain seq x y z
N MET A 1 -1.09 11.54 -12.81
CA MET A 1 -0.53 10.88 -11.61
C MET A 1 0.89 10.48 -11.89
N ASN A 2 1.75 10.52 -10.88
CA ASN A 2 3.16 10.19 -11.00
C ASN A 2 3.63 9.47 -9.72
N LEU A 3 3.48 8.15 -9.70
CA LEU A 3 3.95 7.35 -8.57
C LEU A 3 5.49 7.25 -8.60
N GLN A 4 6.17 7.68 -7.56
CA GLN A 4 7.62 7.52 -7.40
C GLN A 4 7.92 6.43 -6.36
N GLY A 5 8.87 5.56 -6.66
CA GLY A 5 9.23 4.40 -5.83
C GLY A 5 9.46 3.10 -6.64
N PRO A 6 9.49 1.94 -5.98
CA PRO A 6 9.22 1.79 -4.55
C PRO A 6 10.39 2.24 -3.68
N LEU A 7 10.09 2.80 -2.51
CA LEU A 7 10.98 2.73 -1.36
C LEU A 7 10.72 1.41 -0.65
N ARG A 8 11.74 0.56 -0.54
CA ARG A 8 11.61 -0.74 0.12
C ARG A 8 12.01 -0.70 1.59
N TYR A 9 11.25 -1.42 2.40
CA TYR A 9 11.49 -1.61 3.82
C TYR A 9 11.32 -3.09 4.16
N LYS A 10 12.15 -3.59 5.07
CA LYS A 10 11.88 -4.86 5.75
C LYS A 10 11.09 -4.59 7.01
N VAL A 11 9.99 -5.30 7.20
CA VAL A 11 9.17 -5.21 8.41
C VAL A 11 9.32 -6.51 9.18
N VAL A 12 9.94 -6.43 10.34
CA VAL A 12 10.06 -7.54 11.29
C VAL A 12 9.01 -7.32 12.37
N TYR A 13 8.25 -8.35 12.74
CA TYR A 13 7.10 -8.13 13.63
C TYR A 13 6.76 -9.32 14.53
N THR A 14 6.06 -8.97 15.60
CA THR A 14 5.17 -9.87 16.35
C THR A 14 3.72 -9.40 16.14
N PRO A 15 2.72 -10.18 16.58
CA PRO A 15 1.33 -9.73 16.51
C PRO A 15 1.08 -8.38 17.20
N GLN A 16 1.89 -8.03 18.21
CA GLN A 16 1.71 -6.80 19.00
C GLN A 16 2.58 -5.64 18.50
N LYS A 17 3.74 -5.91 17.89
CA LYS A 17 4.71 -4.86 17.58
C LYS A 17 5.38 -5.09 16.22
N PRO A 18 5.37 -4.09 15.32
CA PRO A 18 6.24 -4.07 14.16
C PRO A 18 7.52 -3.29 14.46
N SER A 19 8.58 -3.67 13.77
CA SER A 19 9.83 -2.91 13.60
C SER A 19 10.10 -2.79 12.11
N ILE A 20 10.48 -1.59 11.67
CA ILE A 20 10.83 -1.35 10.28
C ILE A 20 12.34 -1.21 10.17
N ILE A 21 12.90 -1.67 9.05
CA ILE A 21 14.30 -1.49 8.69
C ILE A 21 14.28 -1.01 7.24
N CYS A 22 14.70 0.24 7.01
CA CYS A 22 14.84 0.73 5.63
C CYS A 22 16.13 0.21 4.98
N GLU A 23 16.28 0.40 3.67
CA GLU A 23 17.50 0.03 2.92
C GLU A 23 18.80 0.56 3.54
N ARG A 24 18.75 1.73 4.20
CA ARG A 24 19.91 2.33 4.89
C ARG A 24 20.16 1.76 6.29
N GLY A 25 19.46 0.70 6.68
CA GLY A 25 19.56 0.08 8.01
C GLY A 25 18.96 0.89 9.16
N THR A 26 18.23 1.99 8.87
CA THR A 26 17.64 2.83 9.92
C THR A 26 16.18 2.45 10.21
N PRO A 27 15.70 2.60 11.46
CA PRO A 27 14.36 2.19 11.84
C PRO A 27 13.29 3.26 11.60
N ARG A 28 13.39 4.00 10.50
CA ARG A 28 12.47 5.11 10.19
C ARG A 28 12.08 5.17 8.73
N PHE A 29 10.82 5.56 8.49
CA PHE A 29 10.39 6.04 7.19
C PHE A 29 11.09 7.36 6.85
N ALA A 30 11.34 7.58 5.57
CA ALA A 30 12.02 8.77 5.07
C ALA A 30 11.45 9.20 3.73
N GLY A 31 11.73 10.45 3.34
CA GLY A 31 11.30 11.02 2.07
C GLY A 31 9.79 10.92 1.88
N ASN A 32 9.38 10.47 0.69
CA ASN A 32 7.98 10.44 0.31
C ASN A 32 7.12 9.46 1.14
N ALA A 33 7.73 8.48 1.83
CA ALA A 33 7.00 7.60 2.75
C ALA A 33 6.55 8.31 4.06
N SER A 34 7.24 9.40 4.45
CA SER A 34 6.94 10.15 5.68
C SER A 34 5.99 11.34 5.52
N GLY A 35 5.72 11.77 4.28
CA GLY A 35 4.91 12.96 3.99
C GLY A 35 3.39 12.71 3.92
N ALA A 36 2.65 13.73 3.46
CA ALA A 36 1.18 13.72 3.30
C ALA A 36 0.69 13.39 1.88
N ASN A 37 1.62 13.16 0.94
CA ASN A 37 1.25 12.75 -0.42
C ASN A 37 0.46 11.43 -0.40
N PRO A 38 -0.47 11.19 -1.34
CA PRO A 38 -1.07 9.88 -1.51
C PRO A 38 0.00 8.80 -1.74
N LYS A 39 -0.17 7.64 -1.10
CA LYS A 39 0.77 6.51 -1.16
C LYS A 39 0.03 5.22 -1.44
N LEU A 40 0.60 4.43 -2.34
CA LEU A 40 0.29 3.02 -2.50
C LEU A 40 1.37 2.25 -1.74
N TYR A 41 0.98 1.29 -0.92
CA TYR A 41 1.92 0.42 -0.23
C TYR A 41 1.49 -1.03 -0.37
N ILE A 42 2.48 -1.91 -0.53
CA ILE A 42 2.26 -3.34 -0.70
C ILE A 42 3.14 -4.08 0.29
N PHE A 43 2.52 -4.95 1.06
CA PHE A 43 3.26 -5.97 1.80
C PHE A 43 3.42 -7.21 0.93
N SER A 44 4.62 -7.75 0.90
CA SER A 44 4.93 -8.97 0.15
C SER A 44 5.72 -9.96 0.99
N ARG A 45 5.61 -11.24 0.62
CA ARG A 45 6.37 -12.35 1.19
C ARG A 45 6.94 -13.16 0.04
N ASP A 46 8.25 -13.35 0.03
CA ASP A 46 8.97 -14.08 -1.02
C ASP A 46 8.67 -13.55 -2.43
N GLY A 47 8.56 -12.22 -2.56
CA GLY A 47 8.24 -11.55 -3.82
C GLY A 47 6.77 -11.62 -4.24
N VAL A 48 5.88 -12.21 -3.43
CA VAL A 48 4.45 -12.29 -3.74
C VAL A 48 3.67 -11.25 -2.92
N PRO A 49 2.89 -10.36 -3.55
CA PRO A 49 2.00 -9.43 -2.85
C PRO A 49 0.97 -10.16 -1.99
N ILE A 50 0.88 -9.80 -0.70
CA ILE A 50 -0.06 -10.41 0.26
C ILE A 50 -1.09 -9.42 0.82
N TYR A 51 -0.84 -8.11 0.68
CA TYR A 51 -1.73 -7.03 1.07
C TYR A 51 -1.39 -5.79 0.26
N VAL A 52 -2.39 -5.13 -0.31
CA VAL A 52 -2.26 -3.85 -1.01
C VAL A 52 -3.08 -2.82 -0.22
N GLY A 53 -2.55 -1.61 -0.08
CA GLY A 53 -3.27 -0.54 0.59
C GLY A 53 -2.93 0.84 0.05
N ALA A 54 -3.89 1.76 0.17
CA ALA A 54 -3.68 3.18 -0.05
C ALA A 54 -3.71 3.99 1.26
N THR A 55 -3.01 5.14 1.28
CA THR A 55 -3.07 6.09 2.40
C THR A 55 -2.64 7.49 1.98
N ILE A 56 -3.25 8.52 2.57
CA ILE A 56 -2.75 9.91 2.52
C ILE A 56 -1.93 10.28 3.76
N ARG A 57 -1.89 9.40 4.78
CA ARG A 57 -1.13 9.62 6.01
C ARG A 57 0.33 9.22 5.81
N SER A 58 1.21 9.63 6.72
CA SER A 58 2.58 9.08 6.75
C SER A 58 2.53 7.56 6.98
N MET A 59 3.50 6.83 6.42
CA MET A 59 3.55 5.37 6.59
C MET A 59 3.72 4.97 8.05
N GLY A 60 4.43 5.77 8.86
CA GLY A 60 4.55 5.53 10.30
C GLY A 60 3.20 5.61 11.03
N ALA A 61 2.36 6.59 10.70
CA ALA A 61 1.02 6.68 11.26
C ALA A 61 0.12 5.54 10.77
N ARG A 62 0.12 5.28 9.45
CA ARG A 62 -0.69 4.22 8.85
C ARG A 62 -0.34 2.83 9.37
N MET A 63 0.95 2.53 9.55
CA MET A 63 1.39 1.27 10.14
C MET A 63 0.93 1.13 11.58
N ARG A 64 1.09 2.18 12.39
CA ARG A 64 0.66 2.17 13.80
C ARG A 64 -0.83 1.86 13.92
N ASP A 65 -1.66 2.49 13.09
CA ASP A 65 -3.09 2.31 13.13
C ASP A 65 -3.49 0.91 12.66
N GLY A 66 -2.92 0.44 11.54
CA GLY A 66 -3.16 -0.91 11.05
C GLY A 66 -2.67 -2.03 11.98
N TRP A 67 -1.69 -1.76 12.83
CA TRP A 67 -1.23 -2.73 13.85
C TRP A 67 -2.10 -2.74 15.10
N LYS A 68 -2.65 -1.59 15.48
CA LYS A 68 -3.52 -1.43 16.66
C LYS A 68 -5.00 -1.73 16.37
N ALA A 69 -5.37 -1.85 15.10
CA ALA A 69 -6.73 -2.08 14.67
C ALA A 69 -7.33 -3.33 15.34
N SER A 70 -8.50 -3.13 15.96
CA SER A 70 -9.25 -4.13 16.73
C SER A 70 -10.56 -4.55 16.06
N GLY A 71 -10.83 -4.09 14.83
CA GLY A 71 -12.11 -4.30 14.15
C GLY A 71 -13.10 -3.16 14.32
N GLU A 72 -12.73 -2.08 15.03
CA GLU A 72 -13.57 -0.88 15.13
C GLU A 72 -13.87 -0.34 13.72
N ASN A 73 -15.15 -0.06 13.45
CA ASN A 73 -15.67 0.33 12.14
C ASN A 73 -15.39 -0.68 11.00
N GLY A 74 -15.16 -1.96 11.32
CA GLY A 74 -14.90 -3.02 10.33
C GLY A 74 -13.43 -3.13 9.88
N PHE A 75 -12.54 -2.24 10.33
CA PHE A 75 -11.12 -2.30 10.00
C PHE A 75 -10.36 -3.16 11.02
N TYR A 76 -9.97 -4.37 10.62
CA TYR A 76 -9.21 -5.32 11.44
C TYR A 76 -7.67 -5.17 11.31
N GLY A 77 -7.22 -4.27 10.42
CA GLY A 77 -5.81 -4.01 10.18
C GLY A 77 -5.10 -5.16 9.48
N TYR A 78 -3.80 -5.28 9.73
CA TYR A 78 -2.95 -6.26 9.03
C TYR A 78 -3.09 -7.65 9.64
N ARG A 79 -3.98 -8.49 9.09
CA ARG A 79 -4.21 -9.85 9.59
C ARG A 79 -2.96 -10.72 9.55
N PHE A 80 -2.10 -10.54 8.54
CA PHE A 80 -0.83 -11.27 8.42
C PHE A 80 0.11 -11.07 9.62
N ARG A 81 -0.11 -10.07 10.48
CA ARG A 81 0.70 -9.89 11.71
C ARG A 81 0.66 -11.08 12.67
N HIS A 82 -0.36 -11.93 12.54
CA HIS A 82 -0.52 -13.16 13.31
C HIS A 82 0.19 -14.36 12.68
N GLU A 83 0.79 -14.21 11.49
CA GLU A 83 1.37 -15.29 10.72
C GLU A 83 2.77 -14.91 10.21
N GLY A 84 3.80 -15.63 10.66
CA GLY A 84 5.19 -15.34 10.32
C GLY A 84 5.82 -14.25 11.20
N SER A 85 6.98 -13.75 10.77
CA SER A 85 7.78 -12.80 11.56
C SER A 85 8.43 -11.68 10.74
N ALA A 86 8.37 -11.77 9.40
CA ALA A 86 8.89 -10.75 8.52
C ALA A 86 8.09 -10.69 7.21
N VAL A 87 8.04 -9.49 6.62
CA VAL A 87 7.52 -9.18 5.28
C VAL A 87 8.33 -8.04 4.70
N ASP A 88 8.31 -7.92 3.38
CA ASP A 88 8.77 -6.71 2.70
C ASP A 88 7.60 -5.73 2.55
N LEU A 89 7.94 -4.45 2.57
CA LEU A 89 7.02 -3.33 2.39
C LEU A 89 7.57 -2.41 1.32
N ASP A 90 6.91 -2.37 0.17
CA ASP A 90 7.22 -1.47 -0.92
C ASP A 90 6.22 -0.31 -0.91
N VAL A 91 6.74 0.93 -1.00
CA VAL A 91 5.93 2.15 -0.91
C VAL A 91 6.18 3.04 -2.12
N TRP A 92 5.12 3.31 -2.88
CA TRP A 92 5.08 4.33 -3.92
C TRP A 92 4.31 5.54 -3.43
N ALA A 93 4.75 6.73 -3.81
CA ALA A 93 4.07 7.98 -3.48
C ALA A 93 3.75 8.78 -4.74
N ASP A 94 2.54 9.31 -4.84
CA ASP A 94 2.19 10.26 -5.89
C ASP A 94 2.91 11.59 -5.61
N VAL A 95 3.79 12.00 -6.53
CA VAL A 95 4.54 13.27 -6.41
C VAL A 95 3.94 14.39 -7.21
N ASP A 96 2.89 14.12 -7.99
CA ASP A 96 2.13 15.20 -8.60
C ASP A 96 1.57 16.10 -7.49
N PRO A 97 1.51 17.43 -7.69
CA PRO A 97 0.85 18.32 -6.76
C PRO A 97 -0.55 17.79 -6.51
N VAL A 98 -0.94 17.71 -5.23
CA VAL A 98 -2.32 17.35 -4.87
C VAL A 98 -3.22 18.36 -5.56
N ARG A 99 -3.82 17.96 -6.68
CA ARG A 99 -4.81 18.79 -7.37
C ARG A 99 -5.89 19.04 -6.33
N ARG A 100 -6.05 20.28 -5.86
CA ARG A 100 -7.26 20.68 -5.14
C ARG A 100 -8.38 20.43 -6.13
N ARG A 101 -9.12 19.33 -5.95
CA ARG A 101 -10.16 18.93 -6.89
C ARG A 101 -11.47 19.56 -6.54
N ASP A 102 -12.19 19.87 -7.60
CA ASP A 102 -13.57 20.34 -7.65
C ASP A 102 -14.49 19.47 -6.79
N ALA A 103 -15.60 20.07 -6.36
CA ALA A 103 -16.47 19.66 -5.23
C ALA A 103 -17.10 18.24 -5.28
N GLY A 104 -16.71 17.36 -6.19
CA GLY A 104 -17.27 16.01 -6.36
C GLY A 104 -16.32 14.83 -6.12
N MET A 105 -15.00 15.04 -6.00
CA MET A 105 -14.04 13.94 -5.96
C MET A 105 -13.31 13.89 -4.60
N ARG A 106 -13.62 12.90 -3.76
CA ARG A 106 -13.00 12.75 -2.44
C ARG A 106 -11.49 12.56 -2.60
N SER A 107 -10.71 13.33 -1.84
CA SER A 107 -9.25 13.15 -1.73
C SER A 107 -8.95 11.72 -1.27
N GLY A 108 -8.29 10.93 -2.11
CA GLY A 108 -8.01 9.50 -1.88
C GLY A 108 -8.44 8.59 -3.03
N SER A 109 -9.42 9.02 -3.84
CA SER A 109 -10.00 8.18 -4.92
C SER A 109 -9.00 7.68 -5.96
N ASP A 110 -8.07 8.50 -6.43
CA ASP A 110 -7.09 8.05 -7.45
C ASP A 110 -6.15 6.95 -6.94
N ILE A 111 -5.61 7.11 -5.72
CA ILE A 111 -4.68 6.12 -5.15
C ILE A 111 -5.42 4.84 -4.73
N GLU A 112 -6.66 4.96 -4.26
CA GLU A 112 -7.56 3.83 -4.01
C GLU A 112 -7.94 3.13 -5.33
N THR A 113 -8.11 3.89 -6.42
CA THR A 113 -8.35 3.31 -7.76
C THR A 113 -7.13 2.54 -8.25
N ILE A 114 -5.91 3.04 -8.03
CA ILE A 114 -4.69 2.29 -8.33
C ILE A 114 -4.58 1.04 -7.46
N GLU A 115 -4.88 1.12 -6.16
CA GLU A 115 -4.97 -0.06 -5.28
C GLU A 115 -5.91 -1.12 -5.87
N ALA A 116 -7.11 -0.72 -6.29
CA ALA A 116 -8.09 -1.63 -6.88
C ALA A 116 -7.58 -2.25 -8.19
N GLU A 117 -6.95 -1.47 -9.07
CA GLU A 117 -6.36 -1.96 -10.32
C GLU A 117 -5.19 -2.93 -10.08
N VAL A 118 -4.31 -2.65 -9.12
CA VAL A 118 -3.21 -3.55 -8.73
C VAL A 118 -3.76 -4.88 -8.23
N VAL A 119 -4.77 -4.86 -7.37
CA VAL A 119 -5.39 -6.09 -6.87
C VAL A 119 -6.11 -6.84 -7.98
N TYR A 120 -6.81 -6.13 -8.88
CA TYR A 120 -7.42 -6.73 -10.06
C TYR A 120 -6.39 -7.43 -10.95
N LEU A 121 -5.26 -6.77 -11.25
CA LEU A 121 -4.19 -7.35 -12.06
C LEU A 121 -3.56 -8.58 -11.39
N LEU A 122 -3.30 -8.53 -10.08
CA LEU A 122 -2.83 -9.69 -9.33
C LEU A 122 -3.80 -10.87 -9.49
N ARG A 123 -5.11 -10.63 -9.30
CA ARG A 123 -6.15 -11.65 -9.47
C ARG A 123 -6.20 -12.18 -10.89
N HIS A 124 -6.13 -11.29 -11.88
CA HIS A 124 -6.23 -11.64 -13.29
C HIS A 124 -5.06 -12.53 -13.74
N ARG A 125 -3.84 -12.23 -13.26
CA ARG A 125 -2.61 -12.90 -13.72
C ARG A 125 -2.27 -14.17 -12.94
N THR A 126 -2.60 -14.20 -11.65
CA THR A 126 -2.26 -15.33 -10.77
C THR A 126 -3.44 -16.24 -10.46
N GLY A 127 -4.66 -15.78 -10.73
CA GLY A 127 -5.87 -16.46 -10.28
C GLY A 127 -6.08 -16.40 -8.77
N GLN A 128 -5.34 -15.56 -8.04
CA GLN A 128 -5.41 -15.42 -6.59
C GLN A 128 -5.61 -13.98 -6.14
N TRP A 129 -6.34 -13.78 -5.05
CA TRP A 129 -6.38 -12.49 -4.35
C TRP A 129 -5.17 -12.35 -3.43
N PRO A 130 -4.76 -11.12 -3.04
CA PRO A 130 -3.78 -10.98 -1.96
C PRO A 130 -4.33 -11.66 -0.70
N ALA A 131 -3.52 -12.54 -0.10
CA ALA A 131 -3.98 -13.49 0.92
C ALA A 131 -4.66 -12.84 2.14
N TYR A 132 -4.34 -11.59 2.44
CA TYR A 132 -4.87 -10.86 3.59
C TYR A 132 -5.63 -9.59 3.20
N GLN A 133 -6.04 -9.44 1.95
CA GLN A 133 -6.89 -8.33 1.53
C GLN A 133 -8.28 -8.47 2.16
N THR A 134 -8.79 -7.40 2.78
CA THR A 134 -10.11 -7.41 3.44
C THR A 134 -11.10 -6.43 2.82
N GLU A 135 -10.63 -5.28 2.35
CA GLU A 135 -11.45 -4.20 1.82
C GLU A 135 -10.70 -3.53 0.66
N ILE A 136 -11.46 -3.12 -0.36
CA ILE A 136 -10.97 -2.36 -1.51
C ILE A 136 -12.10 -1.41 -1.92
N HIS A 137 -11.77 -0.14 -2.15
CA HIS A 137 -12.70 0.83 -2.69
C HIS A 137 -12.56 0.91 -4.21
N PHE A 138 -13.67 0.72 -4.94
CA PHE A 138 -13.69 0.81 -6.39
C PHE A 138 -14.25 2.17 -6.83
N TYR A 139 -13.53 2.84 -7.72
CA TYR A 139 -13.99 4.01 -8.46
C TYR A 139 -13.74 3.81 -9.96
N GLN A 140 -14.25 4.71 -10.79
CA GLN A 140 -14.05 4.63 -12.23
C GLN A 140 -12.58 4.86 -12.59
N SER A 141 -11.97 3.81 -13.15
CA SER A 141 -10.58 3.82 -13.60
C SER A 141 -10.40 4.47 -14.97
N ASN A 142 -9.22 5.06 -15.19
CA ASN A 142 -8.81 5.69 -16.44
C ASN A 142 -7.46 5.12 -16.90
N PHE A 143 -6.97 5.57 -18.06
CA PHE A 143 -5.72 5.07 -18.62
C PHE A 143 -4.51 5.28 -17.70
N GLU A 144 -4.44 6.41 -16.98
CA GLU A 144 -3.33 6.68 -16.06
C GLU A 144 -3.33 5.71 -14.87
N HIS A 145 -4.50 5.42 -14.28
CA HIS A 145 -4.61 4.44 -13.18
C HIS A 145 -4.08 3.08 -13.60
N ARG A 146 -4.53 2.58 -14.76
CA ARG A 146 -4.11 1.29 -15.30
C ARG A 146 -2.62 1.27 -15.61
N ARG A 147 -2.08 2.33 -16.21
CA ARG A 147 -0.64 2.45 -16.51
C ARG A 147 0.22 2.38 -15.25
N GLU A 148 -0.17 3.08 -14.18
CA GLU A 148 0.59 3.03 -12.92
C GLU A 148 0.47 1.66 -12.24
N ALA A 149 -0.72 1.04 -12.25
CA ALA A 149 -0.92 -0.30 -11.72
C ALA A 149 -0.07 -1.35 -12.45
N GLU A 150 -0.02 -1.29 -13.78
CA GLU A 150 0.86 -2.12 -14.61
C GLU A 150 2.34 -2.00 -14.21
N ARG A 151 2.82 -0.77 -14.02
CA ARG A 151 4.19 -0.52 -13.59
C ARG A 151 4.48 -1.06 -12.19
N VAL A 152 3.51 -0.99 -11.28
CA VAL A 152 3.62 -1.58 -9.94
C VAL A 152 3.67 -3.10 -10.03
N MET A 153 2.81 -3.74 -10.84
CA MET A 153 2.81 -5.20 -11.00
C MET A 153 4.11 -5.73 -11.64
N ALA A 154 4.66 -5.00 -12.62
CA ALA A 154 5.94 -5.34 -13.23
C ALA A 154 7.10 -5.41 -12.22
N HIS A 155 7.04 -4.65 -11.11
CA HIS A 155 8.03 -4.76 -10.02
C HIS A 155 8.08 -6.16 -9.39
N TYR A 156 6.95 -6.88 -9.40
CA TYR A 156 6.80 -8.23 -8.85
C TYR A 156 7.00 -9.33 -9.90
N GLY A 157 7.37 -8.98 -11.14
CA GLY A 157 7.48 -9.95 -12.25
C GLY A 157 6.14 -10.60 -12.61
N LEU A 158 5.04 -9.94 -12.22
CA LEU A 158 3.67 -10.34 -12.50
C LEU A 158 3.10 -9.43 -13.54
#